data_AF-A0A9E5VHM0-F1
#
_entry.id   AF-A0A9E5VHM0-F1
#
_cell.length_a   1.000
_cell.length_b   1.000
_cell.length_c   1.000
_cell.angle_alpha   90.00
_cell.angle_beta   90.00
_cell.angle_gamma   90.00
#
_symmetry.space_group_name_H-M   'P 1'
#
loop_
_entity.id
_entity.type
_entity.pdbx_description
1 polymer ?
#
loop_
_entity_poly.entity_id
_entity_poly.type
_entity_poly.pdbx_seq_one_letter_code
_entity_poly.pdbx_strand_id
1 'polypeptide(L)'
;MFWHYTGFRFESLKIDTLKARWAARVLFIAIFILSVLPIFFPVGNSDFSELLNWGEKILEQGDSIYSSVDNNSMPPITVGHILYLASGLGYQLLSLFFAMLYTGLYVLNDKFDSPKKILIETCKRIPSIIFIMFLFITPLFFIIATLPFVVLLILPIFYFAPALIYDRKMPGFESMIRSGSITQGYKFSIFFNLMMLSSLNYFVTFLFSLVLEIESKGFALIVAFLEAYMLLAIARNVGVMYQLVTAQPKEHG
;
A
#
# COMPACT_ATOMS: atom_id res chain seq x y z
N MET A 1 1.90 -18.51 -23.39
CA MET A 1 1.50 -18.48 -21.96
C MET A 1 1.46 -17.07 -21.35
N PHE A 2 2.36 -16.15 -21.72
CA PHE A 2 2.45 -14.79 -21.12
C PHE A 2 1.15 -13.94 -21.24
N TRP A 3 0.45 -14.03 -22.38
CA TRP A 3 -0.74 -13.22 -22.68
C TRP A 3 -1.97 -13.51 -21.83
N HIS A 4 -2.06 -14.69 -21.20
CA HIS A 4 -3.19 -15.01 -20.31
C HIS A 4 -3.16 -14.24 -18.99
N TYR A 5 -2.01 -13.65 -18.65
CA TYR A 5 -1.78 -12.96 -17.38
C TYR A 5 -1.60 -11.44 -17.52
N THR A 6 -1.56 -10.91 -18.74
CA THR A 6 -1.29 -9.48 -19.02
C THR A 6 -2.55 -8.61 -19.19
N GLY A 7 -3.73 -9.13 -18.86
CA GLY A 7 -4.98 -8.36 -18.89
C GLY A 7 -5.29 -7.70 -17.54
N PHE A 8 -5.68 -6.42 -17.58
CA PHE A 8 -6.22 -5.71 -16.42
C PHE A 8 -7.41 -6.48 -15.83
N ARG A 9 -7.33 -6.82 -14.54
CA ARG A 9 -8.33 -7.66 -13.89
C ARG A 9 -9.42 -6.80 -13.26
N PHE A 10 -10.50 -6.54 -14.00
CA PHE A 10 -11.70 -5.89 -13.47
C PHE A 10 -12.28 -6.56 -12.21
N GLU A 11 -12.00 -7.85 -12.01
CA GLU A 11 -12.39 -8.57 -10.80
C GLU A 11 -11.78 -7.96 -9.53
N SER A 12 -10.59 -7.35 -9.62
CA SER A 12 -9.96 -6.66 -8.49
C SER A 12 -10.72 -5.41 -8.04
N LEU A 13 -11.52 -4.80 -8.91
CA LEU A 13 -12.32 -3.62 -8.58
C LEU A 13 -13.60 -3.96 -7.82
N LYS A 14 -14.03 -5.23 -7.80
CA LYS A 14 -15.32 -5.61 -7.18
C LYS A 14 -15.25 -5.73 -5.66
N ILE A 15 -14.82 -4.70 -4.94
CA ILE A 15 -14.48 -4.81 -3.51
C ILE A 15 -15.63 -5.27 -2.57
N ASP A 16 -16.91 -5.10 -2.96
CA ASP A 16 -18.08 -5.50 -2.16
C ASP A 16 -18.62 -6.91 -2.51
N THR A 17 -18.05 -7.61 -3.49
CA THR A 17 -18.51 -8.97 -3.86
C THR A 17 -17.82 -10.03 -3.00
N LEU A 18 -18.19 -10.08 -1.72
CA LEU A 18 -17.75 -11.09 -0.75
C LEU A 18 -18.97 -11.65 0.02
N LYS A 19 -18.86 -12.84 0.63
CA LYS A 19 -19.87 -13.37 1.55
C LYS A 19 -19.96 -12.50 2.81
N ALA A 20 -18.82 -12.01 3.31
CA ALA A 20 -18.73 -11.10 4.46
C ALA A 20 -18.73 -9.60 4.05
N ARG A 21 -19.73 -9.16 3.28
CA ARG A 21 -19.82 -7.78 2.75
C ARG A 21 -19.67 -6.69 3.81
N TRP A 22 -20.32 -6.87 4.95
CA TRP A 22 -20.27 -5.90 6.03
C TRP A 22 -18.84 -5.66 6.52
N ALA A 23 -18.00 -6.71 6.58
CA ALA A 23 -16.62 -6.58 7.02
C ALA A 23 -15.77 -5.82 6.01
N ALA A 24 -15.97 -6.07 4.72
CA ALA A 24 -15.35 -5.29 3.65
C ALA A 24 -15.68 -3.79 3.76
N ARG A 25 -16.95 -3.46 4.06
CA ARG A 25 -17.41 -2.08 4.25
C ARG A 25 -16.81 -1.44 5.50
N VAL A 26 -16.69 -2.19 6.60
CA VAL A 26 -16.02 -1.70 7.82
C VAL A 26 -14.55 -1.40 7.54
N LEU A 27 -13.84 -2.28 6.83
CA LEU A 27 -12.45 -2.04 6.44
C LEU A 27 -12.32 -0.83 5.52
N PHE A 28 -13.24 -0.66 4.55
CA PHE A 28 -13.29 0.50 3.69
C PHE A 28 -13.44 1.80 4.49
N ILE A 29 -14.41 1.85 5.41
CA ILE A 29 -14.65 3.02 6.25
C ILE A 29 -13.44 3.30 7.15
N ALA A 30 -12.82 2.25 7.70
CA ALA A 30 -11.63 2.40 8.54
C ALA A 30 -10.46 3.02 7.77
N ILE A 31 -10.16 2.51 6.57
CA ILE A 31 -9.10 3.06 5.70
C ILE A 31 -9.45 4.50 5.28
N PHE A 32 -10.71 4.75 4.90
CA PHE A 32 -11.17 6.09 4.54
C PHE A 32 -10.96 7.10 5.68
N ILE A 33 -11.34 6.75 6.91
CA ILE A 33 -11.11 7.60 8.08
C ILE A 33 -9.61 7.85 8.26
N LEU A 34 -8.76 6.82 8.14
CA LEU A 34 -7.32 6.97 8.27
C LEU A 34 -6.70 7.87 7.18
N SER A 35 -7.23 7.85 5.96
CA SER A 35 -6.82 8.75 4.88
C SER A 35 -7.28 10.20 5.11
N VAL A 36 -8.43 10.39 5.75
CA VAL A 36 -9.00 11.72 6.04
C VAL A 36 -8.33 12.38 7.26
N LEU A 37 -8.02 11.61 8.30
CA LEU A 37 -7.46 12.11 9.56
C LEU A 37 -6.24 13.05 9.39
N PRO A 38 -5.18 12.71 8.64
CA PRO A 38 -4.01 13.58 8.52
C PRO A 38 -4.32 14.92 7.84
N ILE A 39 -5.39 14.99 7.05
CA ILE A 39 -5.79 16.21 6.32
C ILE A 39 -6.55 17.16 7.25
N PHE A 40 -7.47 16.63 8.06
CA PHE A 40 -8.34 17.45 8.91
C PHE A 40 -7.76 17.68 10.31
N PHE A 41 -6.92 16.76 10.77
CA PHE A 41 -6.30 16.77 12.10
C PHE A 41 -4.81 16.43 11.97
N PRO A 42 -4.01 17.28 11.28
CA PRO A 42 -2.58 17.05 11.18
C PRO A 42 -1.95 17.05 12.58
N VAL A 43 -1.17 16.02 12.87
CA VAL A 43 -0.43 15.91 14.13
C VAL A 43 0.95 16.53 13.93
N GLY A 44 1.32 17.54 14.72
CA GLY A 44 2.60 18.22 14.57
C GLY A 44 2.52 19.44 13.65
N ASN A 45 3.62 19.75 12.94
CA ASN A 45 3.67 20.85 11.98
C ASN A 45 3.62 20.30 10.55
N SER A 46 2.57 20.65 9.81
CA SER A 46 2.41 20.29 8.40
C SER A 46 3.02 21.31 7.45
N ASP A 47 3.44 22.48 7.96
CA ASP A 47 4.02 23.55 7.15
C ASP A 47 5.54 23.37 7.01
N PHE A 48 5.99 23.02 5.81
CA PHE A 48 7.40 22.85 5.47
C PHE A 48 8.00 24.08 4.76
N SER A 49 7.32 25.24 4.76
CA SER A 49 7.78 26.45 4.07
C SER A 49 9.19 26.88 4.51
N GLU A 50 9.52 26.73 5.80
CA GLU A 50 10.87 27.03 6.32
C GLU A 50 11.95 26.13 5.69
N LEU A 51 11.65 24.86 5.46
CA LEU A 51 12.56 23.89 4.84
C LEU A 51 12.72 24.18 3.35
N LEU A 52 11.63 24.53 2.66
CA LEU A 52 11.65 24.91 1.24
C LEU A 52 12.49 26.17 1.04
N ASN A 53 12.24 27.21 1.84
CA ASN A 53 13.01 28.45 1.80
C ASN A 53 14.50 28.24 2.13
N TRP A 54 14.82 27.30 3.02
CA TRP A 54 16.22 26.92 3.29
C TRP A 54 16.86 26.22 2.08
N GLY A 55 16.14 25.32 1.42
CA GLY A 55 16.60 24.63 0.21
C GLY A 55 16.82 25.60 -0.95
N GLU A 56 15.89 26.53 -1.17
CA GLU A 56 16.01 27.58 -2.20
C GLU A 56 17.23 28.47 -1.95
N LYS A 57 17.46 28.90 -0.70
CA LYS A 57 18.66 29.69 -0.34
C LYS A 57 19.98 28.95 -0.64
N ILE A 58 20.04 27.65 -0.40
CA ILE A 58 21.23 26.84 -0.72
C ILE A 58 21.44 26.72 -2.24
N LEU A 59 20.36 26.55 -2.99
CA LEU A 59 20.41 26.43 -4.45
C LEU A 59 20.76 27.76 -5.13
N GLU A 60 20.23 28.88 -4.64
CA GLU A 60 20.50 30.23 -5.15
C GLU A 60 21.93 30.71 -4.86
N GLN A 61 22.56 30.22 -3.78
CA GLN A 61 23.92 30.61 -3.36
C GLN A 61 25.06 29.82 -4.05
N GLY A 62 24.79 29.06 -5.12
CA GLY A 62 25.71 28.11 -5.77
C GLY A 62 27.22 28.42 -5.75
N ASP A 63 28.05 27.36 -5.64
CA ASP A 63 29.53 27.27 -5.61
C ASP A 63 30.33 28.20 -4.66
N SER A 64 29.72 29.23 -4.08
CA SER A 64 30.31 30.05 -3.00
C SER A 64 30.24 29.40 -1.61
N ILE A 65 29.87 28.11 -1.59
CA ILE A 65 29.51 27.31 -0.41
C ILE A 65 30.67 27.14 0.57
N TYR A 66 31.92 27.23 0.14
CA TYR A 66 33.06 27.02 1.05
C TYR A 66 33.37 28.19 1.99
N SER A 67 32.76 29.37 1.83
CA SER A 67 33.19 30.56 2.58
C SER A 67 32.11 31.40 3.24
N SER A 68 30.81 31.11 3.08
CA SER A 68 29.76 31.98 3.67
C SER A 68 28.51 31.28 4.20
N VAL A 69 28.28 30.01 3.89
CA VAL A 69 27.27 29.22 4.59
C VAL A 69 27.98 28.62 5.80
N ASP A 70 27.62 29.10 6.98
CA ASP A 70 28.01 28.49 8.25
C ASP A 70 27.79 26.97 8.11
N ASN A 71 28.87 26.19 8.10
CA ASN A 71 28.89 24.73 7.88
C ASN A 71 28.01 23.96 8.90
N ASN A 72 27.38 24.69 9.83
CA ASN A 72 26.49 24.24 10.88
C ASN A 72 25.01 24.62 10.68
N SER A 73 24.60 25.17 9.53
CA SER A 73 23.18 25.45 9.26
C SER A 73 22.41 24.16 8.99
N MET A 74 22.13 23.41 10.08
CA MET A 74 21.24 22.25 10.04
C MET A 74 19.91 22.63 9.38
N PRO A 75 19.32 21.74 8.57
CA PRO A 75 18.01 22.01 7.98
C PRO A 75 17.00 22.30 9.10
N PRO A 76 16.07 23.26 8.91
CA PRO A 76 15.11 23.67 9.94
C PRO A 76 13.99 22.62 10.13
N ILE A 77 14.37 21.40 10.49
CA ILE A 77 13.46 20.30 10.80
C ILE A 77 13.17 20.34 12.29
N THR A 78 12.01 20.88 12.65
CA THR A 78 11.49 20.85 14.02
C THR A 78 10.98 19.46 14.40
N VAL A 79 10.87 19.21 15.71
CA VAL A 79 10.19 18.01 16.25
C VAL A 79 8.75 17.90 15.72
N GLY A 80 8.09 19.04 15.46
CA GLY A 80 6.76 19.09 14.86
C GLY A 80 6.70 18.46 13.47
N HIS A 81 7.70 18.69 12.61
CA HIS A 81 7.79 18.06 11.29
C HIS A 81 7.98 16.53 11.40
N ILE A 82 8.81 16.09 12.35
CA ILE A 82 9.06 14.67 12.59
C ILE A 82 7.77 13.97 13.04
N LEU A 83 7.00 14.58 13.94
CA LEU A 83 5.71 14.06 14.39
C LEU A 83 4.68 13.99 13.24
N TYR A 84 4.67 14.99 12.36
CA TYR A 84 3.82 14.98 11.18
C TYR A 84 4.15 13.84 10.22
N LEU A 85 5.44 13.66 9.89
CA LEU A 85 5.87 12.55 9.04
C LEU A 85 5.61 11.19 9.69
N ALA A 86 5.92 11.04 10.98
CA ALA A 86 5.71 9.81 11.72
C ALA A 86 4.22 9.42 11.82
N SER A 87 3.33 10.39 12.06
CA SER A 87 1.89 10.15 12.08
C SER A 87 1.35 9.79 10.70
N GLY A 88 1.76 10.50 9.65
CA GLY A 88 1.43 10.17 8.25
C GLY A 88 1.82 8.74 7.87
N LEU A 89 3.05 8.33 8.21
CA LEU A 89 3.50 6.96 8.05
C LEU A 89 2.66 5.98 8.87
N GLY A 90 2.37 6.29 10.12
CA GLY A 90 1.51 5.47 10.98
C GLY A 90 0.13 5.21 10.37
N TYR A 91 -0.51 6.23 9.80
CA TYR A 91 -1.79 6.09 9.10
C TYR A 91 -1.67 5.18 7.87
N GLN A 92 -0.64 5.37 7.04
CA GLN A 92 -0.40 4.53 5.87
C GLN A 92 -0.16 3.06 6.24
N LEU A 93 0.63 2.81 7.29
CA LEU A 93 0.88 1.46 7.79
C LEU A 93 -0.41 0.80 8.28
N LEU A 94 -1.24 1.52 9.03
CA LEU A 94 -2.51 0.99 9.53
C LEU A 94 -3.53 0.74 8.39
N SER A 95 -3.57 1.61 7.39
CA SER A 95 -4.36 1.40 6.17
C SER A 95 -3.91 0.14 5.42
N LEU A 96 -2.59 -0.05 5.26
CA LEU A 96 -2.02 -1.24 4.65
C LEU A 96 -2.34 -2.51 5.46
N PHE A 97 -2.31 -2.43 6.81
CA PHE A 97 -2.74 -3.52 7.68
C PHE A 97 -4.18 -3.95 7.38
N PHE A 98 -5.11 -2.99 7.34
CA PHE A 98 -6.52 -3.28 7.00
C PHE A 98 -6.69 -3.85 5.60
N ALA A 99 -5.90 -3.38 4.63
CA ALA A 99 -5.86 -3.95 3.29
C ALA A 99 -5.43 -5.42 3.31
N MET A 100 -4.41 -5.78 4.10
CA MET A 100 -3.99 -7.19 4.24
C MET A 100 -5.05 -8.06 4.94
N LEU A 101 -5.84 -7.50 5.87
CA LEU A 101 -7.00 -8.22 6.41
C LEU A 101 -8.04 -8.49 5.32
N TYR A 102 -8.29 -7.51 4.45
CA TYR A 102 -9.19 -7.67 3.31
C TYR A 102 -8.75 -8.80 2.38
N THR A 103 -7.44 -8.91 2.07
CA THR A 103 -6.89 -10.04 1.31
C THR A 103 -7.29 -11.38 1.94
N GLY A 104 -7.25 -11.48 3.27
CA GLY A 104 -7.68 -12.66 4.00
C GLY A 104 -9.18 -12.96 3.86
N LEU A 105 -10.02 -11.93 3.96
CA LEU A 105 -11.47 -12.07 3.74
C LEU A 105 -11.76 -12.63 2.34
N TYR A 106 -11.05 -12.13 1.33
CA TYR A 106 -11.19 -12.58 -0.05
C TYR A 106 -10.72 -14.03 -0.23
N VAL A 107 -9.51 -14.36 0.20
CA VAL A 107 -8.91 -15.70 0.01
C VAL A 107 -9.72 -16.79 0.73
N LEU A 108 -10.29 -16.47 1.89
CA LEU A 108 -11.11 -17.40 2.67
C LEU A 108 -12.57 -17.47 2.21
N ASN A 109 -13.01 -16.58 1.33
CA ASN A 109 -14.39 -16.48 0.84
C ASN A 109 -14.88 -17.78 0.18
N ASP A 110 -13.99 -18.41 -0.59
CA ASP A 110 -14.32 -19.63 -1.33
C ASP A 110 -14.15 -20.89 -0.47
N LYS A 111 -13.48 -20.78 0.68
CA LYS A 111 -13.22 -21.90 1.60
C LYS A 111 -14.32 -22.13 2.63
N PHE A 112 -15.05 -21.07 2.97
CA PHE A 112 -16.05 -21.11 4.03
C PHE A 112 -17.35 -20.48 3.55
N ASP A 113 -18.47 -21.09 3.91
CA ASP A 113 -19.79 -20.56 3.58
C ASP A 113 -20.33 -19.56 4.60
N SER A 114 -19.84 -19.63 5.84
CA SER A 114 -20.27 -18.74 6.91
C SER A 114 -19.40 -17.48 6.99
N PRO A 115 -19.99 -16.27 6.89
CA PRO A 115 -19.27 -14.99 7.07
C PRO A 115 -18.56 -14.89 8.42
N LYS A 116 -19.16 -15.42 9.49
CA LYS A 116 -18.56 -15.42 10.84
C LYS A 116 -17.28 -16.24 10.88
N LYS A 117 -17.27 -17.40 10.21
CA LYS A 117 -16.10 -18.29 10.17
C LYS A 117 -14.94 -17.66 9.40
N ILE A 118 -15.24 -16.99 8.27
CA ILE A 118 -14.25 -16.21 7.51
C ILE A 118 -13.55 -15.22 8.43
N LEU A 119 -14.31 -14.41 9.16
CA LEU A 119 -13.76 -13.38 10.05
C LEU A 119 -12.92 -13.95 11.18
N ILE A 120 -13.40 -15.01 11.84
CA ILE A 120 -12.65 -15.65 12.93
C ILE A 120 -11.30 -16.16 12.41
N GLU A 121 -11.30 -16.83 11.25
CA GLU A 121 -10.06 -17.33 10.66
C GLU A 121 -9.14 -16.21 10.17
N THR A 122 -9.68 -15.10 9.68
CA THR A 122 -8.89 -13.89 9.38
C THR A 122 -8.25 -13.33 10.64
N CYS A 123 -9.02 -13.14 11.72
CA CYS A 123 -8.54 -12.58 12.98
C CYS A 123 -7.45 -13.44 13.64
N LYS A 124 -7.55 -14.77 13.54
CA LYS A 124 -6.52 -15.70 14.06
C LYS A 124 -5.14 -15.49 13.42
N ARG A 125 -5.07 -14.87 12.25
CA ARG A 125 -3.81 -14.64 11.51
C ARG A 125 -3.25 -13.22 11.67
N ILE A 126 -3.94 -12.35 12.41
CA ILE A 126 -3.47 -10.98 12.69
C ILE A 126 -2.01 -10.94 13.19
N PRO A 127 -1.56 -11.78 14.14
CA PRO A 127 -0.17 -11.73 14.61
C PRO A 127 0.85 -11.98 13.50
N SER A 128 0.56 -12.92 12.59
CA SER A 128 1.45 -13.22 11.45
C SER A 128 1.46 -12.08 10.44
N ILE A 129 0.32 -11.40 10.22
CA ILE A 129 0.24 -10.22 9.36
C ILE A 129 1.04 -9.05 9.93
N ILE A 130 0.90 -8.78 11.23
CA ILE A 130 1.69 -7.75 11.92
C ILE A 130 3.19 -8.06 11.78
N PHE A 131 3.58 -9.33 11.97
CA PHE A 131 4.97 -9.74 11.82
C PHE A 131 5.53 -9.48 10.42
N ILE A 132 4.81 -9.87 9.35
CA ILE A 132 5.29 -9.61 7.97
C ILE A 132 5.34 -8.12 7.65
N MET A 133 4.45 -7.31 8.23
CA MET A 133 4.48 -5.87 8.06
C MET A 133 5.76 -5.28 8.62
N PHE A 134 6.11 -5.56 9.87
CA PHE A 134 7.36 -5.06 10.46
C PHE A 134 8.59 -5.50 9.65
N LEU A 135 8.58 -6.75 9.18
CA LEU A 135 9.67 -7.30 8.40
C LEU A 135 9.77 -6.70 6.99
N PHE A 136 8.65 -6.29 6.39
CA PHE A 136 8.64 -5.61 5.09
C PHE A 136 9.02 -4.13 5.20
N ILE A 137 8.48 -3.42 6.18
CA ILE A 137 8.62 -1.96 6.32
C ILE A 137 10.06 -1.56 6.62
N THR A 138 10.72 -2.28 7.55
CA THR A 138 12.09 -1.98 7.98
C THR A 138 13.10 -1.93 6.82
N PRO A 139 13.21 -2.96 5.97
CA PRO A 139 14.11 -2.91 4.81
C PRO A 139 13.60 -1.98 3.71
N LEU A 140 12.28 -1.81 3.55
CA LEU A 140 11.73 -0.95 2.50
C LEU A 140 12.20 0.51 2.67
N PHE A 141 12.22 1.05 3.89
CA PHE A 141 12.73 2.40 4.14
C PHE A 141 14.20 2.56 3.75
N PHE A 142 15.05 1.58 4.08
CA PHE A 142 16.46 1.62 3.73
C PHE A 142 16.69 1.52 2.21
N ILE A 143 15.90 0.68 1.54
CA ILE A 143 16.06 0.40 0.10
C ILE A 143 15.50 1.54 -0.75
N ILE A 144 14.37 2.15 -0.39
CA ILE A 144 13.83 3.30 -1.13
C ILE A 144 14.84 4.46 -1.14
N ALA A 145 15.50 4.72 -0.01
CA ALA A 145 16.46 5.81 0.11
C ALA A 145 17.76 5.59 -0.71
N THR A 146 18.16 4.33 -0.91
CA THR A 146 19.48 4.00 -1.46
C THR A 146 19.41 3.43 -2.88
N LEU A 147 18.41 2.62 -3.20
CA LEU A 147 18.32 1.83 -4.42
C LEU A 147 16.86 1.66 -4.88
N PRO A 148 16.21 2.71 -5.44
CA PRO A 148 14.79 2.66 -5.81
C PRO A 148 14.46 1.56 -6.83
N PHE A 149 15.39 1.19 -7.70
CA PHE A 149 15.19 0.10 -8.67
C PHE A 149 15.13 -1.30 -8.02
N VAL A 150 15.75 -1.49 -6.86
CA VAL A 150 15.71 -2.78 -6.13
C VAL A 150 14.31 -3.07 -5.58
N VAL A 151 13.52 -2.03 -5.31
CA VAL A 151 12.11 -2.15 -4.90
C VAL A 151 11.30 -2.96 -5.92
N LEU A 152 11.57 -2.81 -7.22
CA LEU A 152 10.89 -3.57 -8.29
C LEU A 152 11.15 -5.07 -8.22
N LEU A 153 12.32 -5.49 -7.74
CA LEU A 153 12.68 -6.91 -7.60
C LEU A 153 12.10 -7.52 -6.31
N ILE A 154 11.98 -6.70 -5.27
CA ILE A 154 11.59 -7.12 -3.94
C ILE A 154 10.07 -7.11 -3.75
N LEU A 155 9.36 -6.14 -4.31
CA LEU A 155 7.90 -6.00 -4.14
C LEU A 155 7.12 -7.28 -4.50
N PRO A 156 7.44 -8.01 -5.58
CA PRO A 156 6.80 -9.30 -5.88
C PRO A 156 7.02 -10.36 -4.79
N ILE A 157 8.14 -10.34 -4.07
CA ILE A 157 8.44 -11.30 -2.99
C ILE A 157 7.42 -11.18 -1.87
N PHE A 158 6.93 -9.98 -1.59
CA PHE A 158 5.93 -9.75 -0.53
C PHE A 158 4.49 -9.84 -1.02
N TYR A 159 4.27 -9.79 -2.34
CA TYR A 159 2.95 -9.65 -2.93
C TYR A 159 1.96 -10.76 -2.52
N PHE A 160 2.36 -12.04 -2.54
CA PHE A 160 1.49 -13.17 -2.16
C PHE A 160 1.62 -13.61 -0.71
N ALA A 161 2.53 -13.02 0.08
CA ALA A 161 2.74 -13.38 1.47
C ALA A 161 1.43 -13.34 2.31
N PRO A 162 0.62 -12.27 2.28
CA PRO A 162 -0.64 -12.26 3.04
C PRO A 162 -1.59 -13.39 2.60
N ALA A 163 -1.72 -13.64 1.29
CA ALA A 163 -2.58 -14.71 0.78
C ALA A 163 -2.14 -16.10 1.27
N LEU A 164 -0.84 -16.38 1.29
CA LEU A 164 -0.27 -17.64 1.79
C LEU A 164 -0.51 -17.85 3.30
N ILE A 165 -0.43 -16.78 4.10
CA ILE A 165 -0.72 -16.84 5.54
C ILE A 165 -2.17 -17.29 5.78
N TYR A 166 -3.13 -16.76 5.02
CA TYR A 166 -4.53 -17.14 5.17
C TYR A 166 -4.85 -18.50 4.54
N ASP A 167 -4.36 -18.74 3.32
CA ASP A 167 -4.67 -19.93 2.54
C ASP A 167 -4.03 -21.20 3.15
N ARG A 168 -2.71 -21.14 3.38
CA ARG A 168 -1.88 -22.27 3.79
C ARG A 168 -1.51 -22.26 5.27
N LYS A 169 -1.98 -21.26 6.02
CA LYS A 169 -1.70 -21.12 7.46
C LYS A 169 -0.20 -21.04 7.78
N MET A 170 0.60 -20.58 6.82
CA MET A 170 2.05 -20.46 6.95
C MET A 170 2.44 -19.34 7.93
N PRO A 171 3.54 -19.51 8.69
CA PRO A 171 4.12 -18.43 9.49
C PRO A 171 4.69 -17.33 8.58
N GLY A 172 4.84 -16.12 9.13
CA GLY A 172 5.14 -14.92 8.35
C GLY A 172 6.40 -15.04 7.47
N PHE A 173 7.53 -15.45 8.04
CA PHE A 173 8.78 -15.57 7.28
C PHE A 173 8.71 -16.63 6.16
N GLU A 174 8.13 -17.80 6.45
CA GLU A 174 7.95 -18.87 5.46
C GLU A 174 7.05 -18.40 4.30
N SER A 175 5.98 -17.66 4.62
CA SER A 175 5.06 -17.12 3.62
C SER A 175 5.75 -16.18 2.64
N MET A 176 6.75 -15.41 3.09
CA MET A 176 7.51 -14.50 2.24
C MET A 176 8.45 -15.24 1.30
N ILE A 177 9.24 -16.19 1.82
CA ILE A 177 10.13 -17.01 1.00
C ILE A 177 9.31 -17.74 -0.07
N ARG A 178 8.19 -18.32 0.34
CA ARG A 178 7.31 -19.04 -0.58
C ARG A 178 6.66 -18.10 -1.59
N SER A 179 6.25 -16.90 -1.20
CA SER A 179 5.75 -15.87 -2.11
C SER A 179 6.78 -15.50 -3.18
N GLY A 180 8.05 -15.30 -2.80
CA GLY A 180 9.15 -15.10 -3.75
C GLY A 180 9.30 -16.24 -4.77
N SER A 181 9.16 -17.49 -4.33
CA SER A 181 9.23 -18.66 -5.23
C SER A 181 8.04 -18.72 -6.21
N ILE A 182 6.83 -18.43 -5.73
CA ILE A 182 5.59 -18.49 -6.53
C ILE A 182 5.55 -17.35 -7.56
N THR A 183 6.17 -16.21 -7.25
CA THR A 183 6.14 -15.04 -8.12
C THR A 183 7.16 -15.04 -9.25
N GLN A 184 8.12 -15.98 -9.30
CA GLN A 184 9.25 -15.92 -10.25
C GLN A 184 8.85 -15.86 -11.74
N GLY A 185 7.70 -16.41 -12.13
CA GLY A 185 7.18 -16.31 -13.51
C GLY A 185 6.18 -15.17 -13.75
N TYR A 186 5.75 -14.47 -12.70
CA TYR A 186 4.61 -13.54 -12.73
C TYR A 186 4.94 -12.12 -12.31
N LYS A 187 6.21 -11.82 -11.99
CA LYS A 187 6.64 -10.49 -11.49
C LYS A 187 6.18 -9.35 -12.39
N PHE A 188 6.36 -9.47 -13.70
CA PHE A 188 5.94 -8.44 -14.66
C PHE A 188 4.42 -8.27 -14.72
N SER A 189 3.65 -9.37 -14.65
CA SER A 189 2.19 -9.31 -14.62
C SER A 189 1.67 -8.67 -13.33
N ILE A 190 2.28 -9.00 -12.19
CA ILE A 190 1.96 -8.36 -10.89
C ILE A 190 2.24 -6.86 -10.98
N PHE A 191 3.44 -6.49 -11.43
CA PHE A 191 3.84 -5.10 -11.61
C PHE A 191 2.89 -4.35 -12.54
N PHE A 192 2.58 -4.91 -13.72
CA PHE A 192 1.68 -4.28 -14.69
C PHE A 192 0.27 -4.10 -14.13
N ASN A 193 -0.28 -5.08 -13.40
CA ASN A 193 -1.60 -4.93 -12.79
C ASN A 193 -1.60 -3.85 -11.69
N LEU A 194 -0.55 -3.78 -10.87
CA LEU A 194 -0.40 -2.71 -9.87
C LEU A 194 -0.29 -1.34 -10.53
N MET A 195 0.53 -1.24 -11.58
CA MET A 195 0.62 -0.02 -12.38
C MET A 195 -0.72 0.39 -12.96
N MET A 196 -1.47 -0.52 -13.57
CA MET A 196 -2.78 -0.21 -14.15
C MET A 196 -3.79 0.25 -13.09
N LEU A 197 -3.80 -0.36 -11.90
CA LEU A 197 -4.63 0.09 -10.78
C LEU A 197 -4.22 1.51 -10.33
N SER A 198 -2.93 1.75 -10.13
CA SER A 198 -2.43 3.08 -9.76
C SER A 198 -2.74 4.13 -10.84
N SER A 199 -2.54 3.81 -12.12
CA SER A 199 -2.87 4.70 -13.24
C SER A 199 -4.36 5.02 -13.30
N LEU A 200 -5.23 4.05 -13.02
CA LEU A 200 -6.68 4.29 -12.91
C LEU A 200 -6.98 5.27 -11.78
N ASN A 201 -6.35 5.10 -10.61
CA ASN A 201 -6.51 6.03 -9.49
C ASN A 201 -6.10 7.46 -9.88
N TYR A 202 -4.90 7.62 -10.46
CA TYR A 202 -4.41 8.93 -10.88
C TYR A 202 -5.30 9.56 -11.96
N PHE A 203 -5.78 8.76 -12.91
CA PHE A 203 -6.69 9.25 -13.95
C PHE A 203 -8.00 9.75 -13.37
N VAL A 204 -8.63 9.01 -12.45
CA VAL A 204 -9.88 9.44 -11.80
C VAL A 204 -9.66 10.68 -10.95
N THR A 205 -8.58 10.74 -10.16
CA THR A 205 -8.21 11.94 -9.39
C THR A 205 -7.98 13.15 -10.29
N PHE A 206 -7.31 12.95 -11.42
CA PHE A 206 -7.11 14.00 -12.42
C PHE A 206 -8.45 14.55 -12.94
N LEU A 207 -9.41 13.68 -13.28
CA LEU A 207 -10.75 14.12 -13.70
C LEU A 207 -11.45 14.98 -12.63
N PHE A 208 -11.33 14.62 -11.35
CA PHE A 208 -11.90 15.44 -10.27
C PHE A 208 -11.18 16.78 -10.10
N SER A 209 -9.86 16.82 -10.33
CA SER A 209 -9.09 18.07 -10.25
C SER A 209 -9.43 19.08 -11.35
N LEU A 210 -10.04 18.64 -12.45
CA LEU A 210 -10.56 19.54 -13.50
C LEU A 210 -11.83 20.30 -13.08
N VAL A 211 -12.56 19.79 -12.09
CA VAL A 211 -13.87 20.33 -11.66
C VAL A 211 -13.79 20.95 -10.27
N LEU A 212 -12.93 20.42 -9.40
CA LEU A 212 -12.80 20.84 -8.01
C LEU A 212 -11.43 21.49 -7.78
N GLU A 213 -11.44 22.53 -6.95
CA GLU A 213 -10.22 23.17 -6.49
C GLU A 213 -9.39 22.20 -5.64
N ILE A 214 -8.09 22.10 -5.96
CA ILE A 214 -7.16 21.13 -5.37
C ILE A 214 -7.03 21.33 -3.85
N GLU A 215 -7.15 22.56 -3.38
CA GLU A 215 -7.06 22.92 -1.95
C GLU A 215 -8.40 22.74 -1.20
N SER A 216 -9.48 22.43 -1.91
CA SER A 216 -10.78 22.28 -1.29
C SER A 216 -10.87 21.03 -0.43
N LYS A 217 -11.53 21.14 0.73
CA LYS A 217 -11.86 19.99 1.59
C LYS A 217 -12.68 18.93 0.86
N GLY A 218 -13.50 19.34 -0.11
CA GLY A 218 -14.28 18.44 -0.95
C GLY A 218 -13.39 17.55 -1.83
N PHE A 219 -12.38 18.13 -2.48
CA PHE A 219 -11.39 17.38 -3.26
C PHE A 219 -10.62 16.40 -2.38
N ALA A 220 -10.17 16.84 -1.19
CA ALA A 220 -9.49 15.98 -0.23
C ALA A 220 -10.30 14.74 0.19
N LEU A 221 -11.61 14.90 0.43
CA LEU A 221 -12.49 13.77 0.77
C LEU A 221 -12.63 12.78 -0.39
N ILE A 222 -12.68 13.26 -1.63
CA ILE A 222 -12.74 12.40 -2.82
C ILE A 222 -11.43 11.64 -2.98
N VAL A 223 -10.28 12.30 -2.82
CA VAL A 223 -8.97 11.64 -2.88
C VAL A 223 -8.87 10.56 -1.81
N ALA A 224 -9.28 10.84 -0.57
CA ALA A 224 -9.28 9.84 0.51
C ALA A 224 -10.24 8.66 0.22
N PHE A 225 -11.41 8.92 -0.38
CA PHE A 225 -12.34 7.88 -0.81
C PHE A 225 -11.71 6.96 -1.87
N LEU A 226 -11.08 7.56 -2.90
CA LEU A 226 -10.41 6.84 -3.97
C LEU A 226 -9.23 6.04 -3.45
N GLU A 227 -8.43 6.61 -2.54
CA GLU A 227 -7.32 5.92 -1.89
C GLU A 227 -7.81 4.67 -1.14
N ALA A 228 -8.85 4.80 -0.30
CA ALA A 228 -9.42 3.67 0.42
C ALA A 228 -9.95 2.58 -0.52
N TYR A 229 -10.65 2.99 -1.59
CA TYR A 229 -11.19 2.07 -2.59
C TYR A 229 -10.06 1.32 -3.31
N MET A 230 -9.05 2.05 -3.78
CA MET A 230 -7.95 1.52 -4.55
C MET A 230 -7.03 0.63 -3.72
N LEU A 231 -6.84 0.95 -2.43
CA LEU A 231 -6.08 0.11 -1.53
C LEU A 231 -6.77 -1.26 -1.32
N LEU A 232 -8.10 -1.28 -1.17
CA LEU A 232 -8.86 -2.53 -1.13
C LEU A 232 -8.87 -3.26 -2.48
N ALA A 233 -8.89 -2.54 -3.60
CA ALA A 233 -8.79 -3.15 -4.93
C ALA A 233 -7.42 -3.83 -5.14
N ILE A 234 -6.33 -3.20 -4.68
CA ILE A 234 -4.99 -3.81 -4.66
C ILE A 234 -4.99 -5.06 -3.76
N ALA A 235 -5.57 -4.99 -2.57
CA ALA A 235 -5.69 -6.16 -1.68
C ALA A 235 -6.48 -7.31 -2.33
N ARG A 236 -7.58 -6.99 -3.04
CA ARG A 236 -8.34 -7.98 -3.81
C ARG A 236 -7.50 -8.57 -4.94
N ASN A 237 -6.75 -7.74 -5.66
CA ASN A 237 -5.86 -8.16 -6.74
C ASN A 237 -4.82 -9.18 -6.25
N VAL A 238 -4.27 -9.00 -5.05
CA VAL A 238 -3.38 -10.00 -4.42
C VAL A 238 -4.06 -11.36 -4.33
N GLY A 239 -5.30 -11.40 -3.82
CA GLY A 239 -6.07 -12.64 -3.70
C GLY A 239 -6.42 -13.28 -5.04
N VAL A 240 -6.91 -12.48 -6.00
CA VAL A 240 -7.26 -12.92 -7.36
C VAL A 240 -6.04 -13.54 -8.05
N MET A 241 -4.91 -12.81 -8.05
CA MET A 241 -3.68 -13.28 -8.69
C MET A 241 -3.12 -14.53 -7.99
N TYR A 242 -3.22 -14.60 -6.66
CA TYR A 242 -2.79 -15.77 -5.90
C TYR A 242 -3.57 -17.02 -6.31
N GLN A 243 -4.91 -16.92 -6.36
CA GLN A 243 -5.78 -18.03 -6.77
C GLN A 243 -5.49 -18.46 -8.21
N LEU A 244 -5.31 -17.51 -9.13
CA LEU A 244 -4.97 -17.82 -10.53
C LEU A 244 -3.64 -18.58 -10.65
N VAL A 245 -2.60 -18.11 -9.97
CA VAL A 245 -1.27 -18.73 -10.03
C VAL A 245 -1.26 -20.11 -9.38
N THR A 246 -2.08 -20.34 -8.35
CA THR A 246 -2.12 -21.62 -7.62
C THR A 246 -3.15 -22.61 -8.13
N ALA A 247 -4.17 -22.18 -8.88
CA ALA A 247 -5.19 -23.04 -9.46
C ALA A 247 -4.73 -23.75 -10.74
N GLN A 248 -3.60 -23.37 -11.33
CA GLN A 248 -3.07 -24.12 -12.47
C GLN A 248 -2.52 -25.48 -12.01
N PRO A 249 -2.91 -26.59 -12.68
CA PRO A 249 -2.28 -27.87 -12.41
C PRO A 249 -0.79 -27.74 -12.67
N LYS A 250 0.03 -28.37 -11.82
CA LYS A 250 1.48 -28.44 -11.97
C LYS A 250 1.83 -29.11 -13.30
N GLU A 251 1.85 -28.37 -14.39
CA GLU A 251 2.66 -28.72 -15.54
C GLU A 251 4.08 -28.23 -15.23
N HIS A 252 4.99 -29.20 -15.18
CA HIS A 252 6.43 -29.10 -14.91
C HIS A 252 6.83 -29.37 -13.45
N GLY A 253 7.24 -30.63 -13.24
CA GLY A 253 8.13 -31.04 -12.16
C GLY A 253 9.59 -30.66 -12.44
#